data_AF-A0A6M4NPL5-F1
#
_entry.id   AF-A0A6M4NPL5-F1
#
_cell.length_a   1.000
_cell.length_b   1.000
_cell.length_c   1.000
_cell.angle_alpha   90.00
_cell.angle_beta   90.00
_cell.angle_gamma   90.00
#
_symmetry.space_group_name_H-M   'P 1'
#
loop_
_entity.id
_entity.type
_entity.pdbx_description
1 polymer ?
#
loop_
_entity_poly.entity_id
_entity_poly.type
_entity_poly.pdbx_seq_one_letter_code
_entity_poly.pdbx_strand_id
1 'polypeptide(L)' 'MPPLKAQLLLEESLSAYFPEMVFTDSGITVQLHRNTHQAG' A
#
# COMPACT_ATOMS: atom_id res chain seq x y z
N MET A 1 18.94 -3.74 -7.98
CA MET A 1 17.51 -3.35 -7.96
C MET A 1 16.65 -4.59 -8.08
N PRO A 2 15.48 -4.67 -7.41
CA PRO A 2 14.54 -5.76 -7.62
C PRO A 2 14.04 -5.76 -9.08
N PRO A 3 13.63 -6.92 -9.62
CA PRO A 3 13.08 -6.99 -10.98
C PRO A 3 11.77 -6.19 -11.10
N LEU A 4 11.58 -5.47 -12.20
CA LEU A 4 10.38 -4.66 -12.50
C LEU A 4 9.07 -5.45 -12.30
N LYS A 5 9.08 -6.74 -12.66
CA LYS A 5 7.95 -7.65 -12.52
C LYS A 5 7.56 -7.91 -11.05
N ALA A 6 8.54 -7.95 -10.16
CA ALA A 6 8.28 -8.12 -8.73
C ALA A 6 7.68 -6.86 -8.12
N GLN A 7 8.07 -5.68 -8.60
CA GLN A 7 7.48 -4.40 -8.18
C GLN A 7 6.01 -4.35 -8.56
N LEU A 8 5.67 -4.58 -9.84
CA LEU A 8 4.27 -4.57 -10.31
C LEU A 8 3.36 -5.55 -9.54
N LEU A 9 3.84 -6.77 -9.27
CA LEU A 9 3.09 -7.75 -8.47
C LEU A 9 2.86 -7.30 -7.02
N LEU A 10 3.82 -6.59 -6.44
CA LEU A 10 3.65 -6.00 -5.10
C LEU A 10 2.63 -4.86 -5.12
N GLU A 11 2.60 -4.04 -6.18
CA GLU A 11 1.62 -2.97 -6.33
C GLU A 11 0.20 -3.52 -6.44
N GLU A 12 -0.01 -4.51 -7.30
CA GLU A 12 -1.30 -5.20 -7.46
C GLU A 12 -1.75 -5.88 -6.16
N SER A 13 -0.83 -6.57 -5.47
CA SER A 13 -1.16 -7.30 -4.24
C SER A 13 -1.57 -6.35 -3.11
N LEU A 14 -0.89 -5.21 -2.97
CA LEU A 14 -1.12 -4.29 -1.85
C LEU A 14 -2.28 -3.33 -2.11
N SER A 15 -2.49 -2.90 -3.36
CA SER A 15 -3.64 -2.05 -3.74
C SER A 15 -4.99 -2.73 -3.48
N ALA A 16 -5.04 -4.07 -3.49
CA ALA A 16 -6.23 -4.84 -3.12
C ALA A 16 -6.62 -4.71 -1.63
N TYR A 17 -5.65 -4.45 -0.75
CA TYR A 17 -5.88 -4.33 0.71
C TYR A 17 -5.85 -2.89 1.21
N PHE A 18 -5.14 -2.00 0.52
CA PHE A 18 -4.94 -0.62 0.92
C PHE A 18 -5.32 0.32 -0.23
N PRO A 19 -6.61 0.70 -0.35
CA PRO A 19 -7.10 1.55 -1.45
C PRO A 19 -6.43 2.94 -1.49
N GLU A 20 -5.89 3.40 -0.36
CA GLU A 20 -5.22 4.68 -0.20
C GLU A 20 -3.69 4.59 -0.41
N MET A 21 -3.17 3.43 -0.82
CA MET A 21 -1.74 3.24 -1.06
C MET A 21 -1.30 3.89 -2.37
N VAL A 22 -0.23 4.69 -2.31
CA VAL A 22 0.36 5.37 -3.47
C VAL A 22 1.79 4.88 -3.68
N PHE A 23 2.05 4.36 -4.88
CA PHE A 23 3.37 3.98 -5.35
C PHE A 23 4.03 5.17 -6.04
N THR A 24 5.26 5.49 -5.65
CA THR A 24 6.04 6.59 -6.21
C THR A 24 7.41 6.10 -6.62
N ASP A 25 8.08 6.83 -7.51
CA ASP A 25 9.45 6.52 -7.94
C ASP A 25 10.46 6.45 -6.77
N SER A 26 10.13 7.12 -5.65
CA SER A 26 10.92 7.12 -4.40
C SER A 26 10.55 6.04 -3.39
N GLY A 27 9.46 5.30 -3.58
CA GLY A 27 8.98 4.28 -2.63
C GLY A 27 7.46 4.22 -2.49
N ILE A 28 7.00 3.52 -1.44
CA ILE A 28 5.57 3.25 -1.19
C ILE A 28 5.10 4.09 -0.01
N THR A 29 4.01 4.84 -0.20
CA THR A 29 3.33 5.56 0.90
C THR A 29 1.99 4.90 1.17
N VAL A 30 1.71 4.60 2.43
CA VAL A 30 0.44 4.02 2.88
C VAL A 30 -0.19 4.93 3.90
N GLN A 31 -1.42 5.39 3.64
CA GLN A 31 -2.19 6.11 4.64
C GLN A 31 -3.04 5.08 5.40
N LEU A 32 -2.66 4.80 6.65
CA LEU A 32 -3.40 3.91 7.52
C LEU A 32 -4.35 4.75 8.38
N HIS A 33 -5.63 4.78 8.02
CA HIS A 33 -6.64 5.37 8.88
C HIS A 33 -6.86 4.43 10.08
N ARG A 34 -6.44 4.85 11.27
CA ARG A 34 -6.76 4.12 12.49
C ARG A 34 -8.24 4.35 12.80
N ASN A 35 -9.08 3.38 12.45
CA ASN A 35 -10.45 3.36 12.95
C ASN A 35 -10.41 3.20 14.47
N THR A 36 -10.48 4.31 15.20
CA THR A 36 -10.82 4.28 16.63
C THR A 36 -12.29 3.91 16.72
N HIS A 37 -12.60 2.62 16.58
CA HIS A 37 -13.81 2.11 17.21
C HIS A 37 -13.63 2.38 18.70
N GLN A 38 -14.28 3.42 19.20
CA GLN A 38 -14.51 3.54 20.63
C GLN A 38 -15.21 2.25 21.03
N ALA A 39 -14.49 1.40 21.76
CA ALA A 39 -15.08 0.32 22.51
C ALA A 39 -15.95 0.99 23.59
N GLY A 40 -17.20 1.25 23.23
CA GLY A 40 -18.29 1.59 24.14
C GLY A 40 -19.10 0.34 24.43
#